data_AF-A0A483RF62-F1
#
_entry.id   AF-A0A483RF62-F1
#
_cell.length_a   1.000
_cell.length_b   1.000
_cell.length_c   1.000
_cell.angle_alpha   90.00
_cell.angle_beta   90.00
_cell.angle_gamma   90.00
#
_symmetry.space_group_name_H-M   'P 1'
#
loop_
_entity.id
_entity.type
_entity.pdbx_description
1 polymer ?
#
loop_
_entity_poly.entity_id
_entity_poly.type
_entity_poly.pdbx_seq_one_letter_code
_entity_poly.pdbx_strand_id
1 'polypeptide(L)'
;VVSIPVVGVALFQFGAGTEFWSLFAVYLIIQGLDGNLLVPVLFSEAVNLHPLVIILSVVIFGGLWGFWGVFFAIPLATLIKAVVHAWPDGLAVDD
;
A
#
# COMPACT_ATOMS: atom_id res chain seq x y z
N VAL A 1 0.34 -13.68 -0.96
CA VAL A 1 -0.81 -14.61 -0.83
C VAL A 1 -1.28 -15.15 -2.18
N VAL A 2 -1.20 -14.36 -3.26
CA VAL A 2 -1.54 -14.79 -4.63
C VAL A 2 -0.54 -15.78 -5.25
N SER A 3 0.71 -15.82 -4.76
CA SER A 3 1.76 -16.69 -5.32
C SER A 3 1.47 -18.19 -5.15
N ILE A 4 0.83 -18.60 -4.06
CA ILE A 4 0.53 -20.00 -3.76
C ILE A 4 -0.42 -20.61 -4.81
N PRO A 5 -1.60 -20.01 -5.09
CA PRO A 5 -2.48 -20.55 -6.13
C PRO A 5 -1.85 -20.46 -7.53
N VAL A 6 -1.10 -19.40 -7.85
CA VAL A 6 -0.43 -19.25 -9.16
C VAL A 6 0.57 -20.38 -9.40
N VAL A 7 1.43 -20.68 -8.43
CA VAL A 7 2.40 -21.76 -8.51
C VAL A 7 1.70 -23.12 -8.54
N GLY A 8 0.65 -23.30 -7.73
CA GLY A 8 -0.15 -24.52 -7.73
C GLY A 8 -0.76 -24.82 -9.09
N VAL A 9 -1.47 -23.85 -9.68
CA VAL A 9 -2.08 -23.99 -11.01
C VAL A 9 -1.03 -24.25 -12.09
N ALA A 10 0.10 -23.53 -12.06
CA ALA A 10 1.18 -23.73 -13.02
C ALA A 10 1.80 -25.14 -12.92
N LEU A 11 1.99 -25.67 -11.72
CA LEU A 11 2.46 -27.04 -11.49
C LEU A 11 1.45 -28.09 -11.97
N PHE A 12 0.14 -27.88 -11.72
CA PHE A 12 -0.89 -28.80 -12.18
C PHE A 12 -1.03 -28.81 -13.71
N GLN A 13 -0.87 -27.65 -14.35
CA GLN A 13 -1.05 -27.50 -15.80
C GLN A 13 0.17 -27.95 -16.61
N PHE A 14 1.38 -27.60 -16.17
CA PHE A 14 2.62 -27.81 -16.93
C PHE A 14 3.56 -28.85 -16.29
N GLY A 15 3.22 -29.38 -15.12
CA GLY A 15 4.12 -30.24 -14.35
C GLY A 15 5.37 -29.48 -13.87
N ALA A 16 6.46 -30.21 -13.60
CA ALA A 16 7.77 -29.64 -13.27
C ALA A 16 8.66 -29.46 -14.52
N GLY A 17 8.03 -29.17 -15.67
CA GLY A 17 8.70 -28.98 -16.96
C GLY A 17 9.43 -27.64 -17.09
N THR A 18 10.09 -27.44 -18.23
CA THR A 18 10.84 -26.20 -18.54
C THR A 18 9.92 -24.98 -18.60
N GLU A 19 8.67 -25.19 -19.05
CA GLU A 19 7.61 -24.19 -19.15
C GLU A 19 7.17 -23.69 -17.76
N PHE A 20 7.16 -24.57 -16.76
CA PHE A 20 6.86 -24.19 -15.39
C PHE A 20 7.95 -23.28 -14.81
N TRP A 21 9.22 -23.65 -15.00
CA TRP A 21 10.35 -22.88 -14.48
C TRP A 21 10.49 -21.52 -15.16
N SER A 22 10.22 -21.42 -16.46
CA SER A 22 10.23 -20.15 -17.17
C SER A 22 9.10 -19.22 -16.69
N LEU A 23 7.88 -19.74 -16.54
CA LEU A 23 6.75 -18.99 -15.96
C LEU A 23 7.07 -18.53 -14.54
N PHE A 24 7.59 -19.43 -13.71
CA PHE A 24 7.93 -19.12 -12.32
C PHE A 24 8.98 -18.01 -12.23
N ALA A 25 10.03 -18.07 -13.06
CA ALA A 25 11.06 -17.03 -13.11
C ALA A 25 10.49 -15.66 -13.49
N VAL A 26 9.65 -15.58 -14.53
CA VAL A 26 8.99 -14.33 -14.94
C VAL A 26 8.05 -13.83 -13.85
N TYR A 27 7.28 -14.72 -13.23
CA TYR A 27 6.39 -14.37 -12.13
C TYR A 27 7.14 -13.80 -10.92
N LEU A 28 8.29 -14.37 -10.57
CA LEU A 28 9.13 -13.83 -9.50
C LEU A 28 9.64 -12.42 -9.80
N ILE A 29 10.04 -12.15 -11.05
CA ILE A 29 10.45 -10.81 -11.47
C ILE A 29 9.27 -9.84 -11.30
N ILE A 30 8.09 -10.20 -11.78
CA ILE A 30 6.89 -9.37 -11.66
C ILE A 30 6.57 -9.12 -10.18
N GLN A 31 6.59 -10.15 -9.33
CA GLN A 31 6.29 -10.00 -7.91
C GLN A 31 7.34 -9.13 -7.19
N GLY A 32 8.61 -9.25 -7.58
CA GLY A 32 9.69 -8.41 -7.09
C GLY A 32 9.50 -6.95 -7.48
N LEU A 33 9.10 -6.67 -8.71
CA LEU A 33 8.78 -5.33 -9.18
C LEU A 33 7.52 -4.77 -8.50
N ASP A 34 6.48 -5.58 -8.37
CA ASP A 34 5.21 -5.17 -7.77
C ASP A 34 5.38 -4.78 -6.31
N GLY A 35 5.98 -5.67 -5.51
CA GLY A 35 6.15 -5.44 -4.07
C GLY A 35 7.22 -4.40 -3.72
N ASN A 36 8.31 -4.30 -4.49
CA ASN A 36 9.44 -3.45 -4.12
C ASN A 36 9.51 -2.12 -4.89
N LEU A 37 8.81 -2.00 -6.02
CA LEU A 37 8.85 -0.78 -6.85
C LEU A 37 7.46 -0.21 -7.10
N LEU A 38 6.52 -0.98 -7.66
CA LEU A 38 5.20 -0.45 -8.04
C LEU A 38 4.41 0.01 -6.82
N VAL A 39 4.35 -0.81 -5.76
CA VAL A 39 3.68 -0.43 -4.51
C VAL A 39 4.30 0.85 -3.93
N PRO A 40 5.61 0.93 -3.63
CA PRO A 40 6.20 2.17 -3.12
C PRO A 40 5.98 3.38 -4.04
N VAL A 41 6.08 3.23 -5.36
CA VAL A 41 5.88 4.34 -6.31
C VAL A 41 4.44 4.84 -6.29
N LEU A 42 3.45 3.93 -6.32
CA LEU A 42 2.03 4.30 -6.27
C LEU A 42 1.64 4.90 -4.91
N PHE A 43 2.18 4.37 -3.81
CA PHE A 43 1.91 4.90 -2.47
C PHE A 43 2.73 6.15 -2.14
N SER A 44 3.86 6.39 -2.80
CA SER A 44 4.71 7.58 -2.63
C SER A 44 3.96 8.86 -2.99
N GLU A 45 3.13 8.83 -4.03
CA GLU A 45 2.31 10.00 -4.41
C GLU A 45 1.19 10.25 -3.38
N ALA A 46 0.46 9.19 -3.00
CA ALA A 46 -0.68 9.27 -2.09
C ALA A 46 -0.29 9.66 -0.65
N VAL A 47 0.89 9.24 -0.17
CA VAL A 47 1.33 9.41 1.24
C VAL A 47 2.52 10.36 1.35
N ASN A 48 2.47 11.51 0.66
CA ASN A 48 3.36 12.65 0.94
C ASN A 48 3.00 13.30 2.30
N LEU A 49 3.20 12.60 3.41
CA LEU A 49 2.97 13.11 4.75
C LEU A 49 4.27 13.65 5.34
N HIS A 50 4.24 14.89 5.83
CA HIS A 50 5.36 15.44 6.58
C HIS A 50 5.59 14.58 7.85
N PRO A 51 6.84 14.25 8.23
CA PRO A 51 7.13 13.39 9.39
C PRO A 51 6.44 13.84 10.69
N LEU A 52 6.23 15.15 10.84
CA LEU A 52 5.45 15.72 11.95
C LEU A 52 4.02 15.17 12.02
N VAL A 53 3.32 15.02 10.89
CA VAL A 53 1.95 14.50 10.85
C VAL A 53 1.90 13.05 11.31
N ILE A 54 2.94 12.27 10.99
CA ILE A 54 3.06 10.88 11.44
C ILE A 54 3.24 10.84 12.96
N ILE A 55 4.15 11.65 13.52
CA ILE A 55 4.38 11.73 14.96
C ILE A 55 3.12 12.19 15.70
N LEU A 56 2.46 13.24 15.19
CA LEU A 56 1.20 13.73 15.76
C LEU A 56 0.11 12.66 15.73
N SER A 57 -0.03 11.95 14.63
CA SER A 57 -1.01 10.87 14.50
C SER A 57 -0.70 9.74 15.49
N VAL A 58 0.56 9.35 15.66
CA VAL A 58 0.97 8.34 16.64
C VAL A 58 0.67 8.79 18.07
N VAL A 59 0.94 10.05 18.42
CA VAL A 59 0.66 10.58 19.77
C VAL A 59 -0.84 10.64 20.03
N ILE A 60 -1.62 11.14 19.08
CA ILE A 60 -3.08 11.28 19.21
C ILE A 60 -3.73 9.90 19.26
N PHE A 61 -3.55 9.08 18.22
CA PHE A 61 -4.21 7.77 18.15
C PHE A 61 -3.65 6.78 19.16
N GLY A 62 -2.34 6.81 19.41
CA GLY A 62 -1.71 6.03 20.46
C GLY A 62 -2.20 6.41 21.86
N GLY A 63 -2.50 7.68 22.11
CA GLY A 63 -3.14 8.14 23.35
C GLY A 63 -4.60 7.70 23.46
N LEU A 64 -5.34 7.62 22.35
CA LEU A 64 -6.76 7.23 22.34
C LEU A 64 -6.97 5.75 22.66
N TRP A 65 -6.26 4.84 21.98
CA TRP A 65 -6.50 3.38 22.06
C TRP A 65 -5.25 2.56 22.38
N GLY A 66 -4.13 3.19 22.76
CA GLY A 66 -2.89 2.50 23.07
C GLY A 66 -2.25 1.89 21.82
N PHE A 67 -1.79 0.64 21.95
CA PHE A 67 -1.05 -0.07 20.89
C PHE A 67 -1.77 -0.09 19.54
N TRP A 68 -3.09 -0.34 19.53
CA TRP A 68 -3.86 -0.39 18.28
C TRP A 68 -3.90 0.97 17.58
N GLY A 69 -3.98 2.07 18.33
CA GLY A 69 -3.94 3.41 17.77
C GLY A 69 -2.60 3.76 17.13
N VAL A 70 -1.49 3.25 17.69
CA VAL A 70 -0.15 3.39 17.08
C VAL A 70 -0.05 2.59 15.78
N PHE A 71 -0.56 1.35 15.75
CA PHE A 71 -0.55 0.50 14.55
C PHE A 71 -1.31 1.14 13.38
N PHE A 72 -2.47 1.74 13.66
CA PHE A 72 -3.30 2.38 12.63
C PHE A 72 -2.94 3.85 12.35
N ALA A 73 -1.91 4.41 13.00
CA ALA A 73 -1.60 5.83 12.89
C ALA A 73 -1.28 6.28 11.44
N ILE A 74 -0.55 5.47 10.66
CA ILE A 74 -0.20 5.81 9.27
C ILE A 74 -1.44 5.75 8.35
N PRO A 75 -2.22 4.66 8.31
CA PRO A 75 -3.47 4.64 7.53
C PRO A 75 -4.44 5.77 7.86
N LEU A 76 -4.63 6.08 9.15
CA LEU A 76 -5.54 7.15 9.58
C LEU A 76 -5.03 8.54 9.21
N ALA A 77 -3.72 8.80 9.35
CA ALA A 77 -3.10 10.05 8.91
C ALA A 77 -3.30 10.27 7.41
N THR A 78 -3.10 9.23 6.61
CA THR A 78 -3.34 9.26 5.16
C THR A 78 -4.80 9.50 4.84
N LEU A 79 -5.73 8.86 5.56
CA LEU A 79 -7.16 9.07 5.37
C LEU A 79 -7.58 10.51 5.65
N ILE A 80 -7.14 11.08 6.79
CA ILE A 80 -7.44 12.48 7.14
C ILE A 80 -6.89 13.41 6.06
N LYS A 81 -5.64 13.21 5.63
CA LYS A 81 -5.03 13.99 4.55
C LYS A 81 -5.84 13.89 3.26
N ALA A 82 -6.25 12.68 2.87
CA ALA A 82 -7.03 12.45 1.67
C ALA A 82 -8.41 13.12 1.74
N VAL A 83 -9.09 13.04 2.88
CA VAL A 83 -10.39 13.70 3.10
C VAL A 83 -10.26 15.22 3.05
N VAL A 84 -9.24 15.79 3.70
CA VAL A 84 -8.97 17.24 3.66
C VAL A 84 -8.65 17.68 2.24
N HIS A 85 -7.83 16.93 1.51
CA HIS A 85 -7.46 17.25 0.12
C HIS A 85 -8.63 17.10 -0.85
N ALA A 86 -9.53 16.14 -0.59
CA ALA A 86 -10.71 15.91 -1.41
C ALA A 86 -11.92 16.78 -0.99
N TRP A 87 -11.80 17.58 0.08
CA TRP A 87 -12.88 18.44 0.52
C TRP A 87 -13.08 19.56 -0.52
N PRO A 88 -14.30 19.76 -1.04
CA PRO A 88 -14.54 20.79 -2.04
C PRO A 88 -14.33 22.18 -1.43
N ASP A 89 -13.41 22.96 -2.00
CA ASP A 89 -13.24 24.38 -1.69
C ASP A 89 -14.41 25.16 -2.30
N GLY A 90 -15.58 25.05 -1.68
CA GLY A 90 -16.75 25.86 -1.99
C GLY A 90 -16.78 27.10 -1.11
N LEU A 91 -16.56 28.27 -1.73
CA LEU A 91 -16.74 29.65 -1.24
C LEU A 91 -15.45 30.48 -1.02
N ALA A 92 -14.53 30.46 -1.98
CA ALA A 92 -13.98 31.74 -2.43
C ALA A 92 -14.98 32.31 -3.44
N VAL A 93 -16.01 32.98 -2.93
CA VAL A 93 -16.81 33.89 -3.75
C VAL A 93 -15.96 35.13 -3.95
N ASP A 94 -15.65 35.42 -5.20
CA ASP A 94 -15.07 36.68 -5.64
C ASP A 94 -15.85 37.86 -5.03
N ASP A 95 -15.16 38.71 -4.29
CA ASP A 95 -15.47 40.14 -4.16
C ASP A 95 -14.28 40.94 -4.67
#